data_AF-A0AAV0WVF2-F1
#
_entry.id   AF-A0AAV0WVF2-F1
#
_cell.length_a   1.000
_cell.length_b   1.000
_cell.length_c   1.000
_cell.angle_alpha   90.00
_cell.angle_beta   90.00
_cell.angle_gamma   90.00
#
_symmetry.space_group_name_H-M   'P 1'
#
loop_
_entity.id
_entity.type
_entity.pdbx_description
1 polymer ?
#
loop_
_entity_poly.entity_id
_entity_poly.type
_entity_poly.pdbx_seq_one_letter_code
_entity_poly.pdbx_strand_id
1 'polypeptide(L)'
;MEDYLISNPIGKNAIWATEVELFAAALLMNTTIMVYTFSNKPYWQVFHKSGKIPEVFNIHEKCIYLINSNSNHFDVVTSVVTSVEDLK
;
A
#
# COMPACT_ATOMS: atom_id res chain seq x y z
N MET A 1 16.99 -5.89 12.89
CA MET A 1 16.39 -4.56 12.65
C MET A 1 17.48 -3.58 12.21
N GLU A 2 18.58 -3.49 12.95
CA GLU A 2 19.74 -2.66 12.58
C GLU A 2 20.33 -3.03 11.21
N ASP A 3 20.50 -4.32 10.91
CA ASP A 3 21.01 -4.77 9.60
C ASP A 3 20.15 -4.33 8.41
N TYR A 4 18.82 -4.29 8.60
CA TYR A 4 17.89 -3.80 7.59
C TYR A 4 18.11 -2.31 7.33
N LEU A 5 18.26 -1.51 8.38
CA LEU A 5 18.48 -0.07 8.28
C LEU A 5 19.87 0.29 7.71
N ILE A 6 20.85 -0.59 7.88
CA ILE A 6 22.17 -0.46 7.23
C ILE A 6 22.02 -0.67 5.71
N SER A 7 21.26 -1.69 5.30
CA SER A 7 21.08 -2.07 3.90
C SER A 7 20.06 -1.17 3.17
N ASN A 8 19.04 -0.71 3.90
CA ASN A 8 17.93 0.12 3.44
C ASN A 8 17.86 1.35 4.36
N PRO A 9 18.65 2.41 4.08
CA PRO A 9 18.78 3.55 4.96
C PRO A 9 17.59 4.50 4.83
N ILE A 10 16.40 4.05 5.24
CA ILE A 10 15.10 4.74 5.08
C ILE A 10 15.05 6.17 5.65
N GLY A 11 15.98 6.53 6.54
CA GLY A 11 16.12 7.90 7.05
C GLY A 11 16.90 8.85 6.13
N LYS A 12 17.37 8.40 4.97
CA LYS A 12 18.07 9.22 3.97
C LYS A 12 17.12 9.63 2.84
N ASN A 13 17.41 10.78 2.22
CA ASN A 13 16.64 11.28 1.09
C ASN A 13 16.76 10.36 -0.14
N ALA A 14 15.69 10.31 -0.93
CA ALA A 14 15.62 9.59 -2.21
C ALA A 14 15.85 8.06 -2.12
N ILE A 15 15.67 7.46 -0.95
CA ILE A 15 15.63 6.00 -0.79
C ILE A 15 14.23 5.51 -1.17
N TRP A 16 14.18 4.49 -2.01
CA TRP A 16 12.92 3.90 -2.44
C TRP A 16 12.32 3.07 -1.31
N ALA A 17 11.05 3.32 -1.03
CA ALA A 17 10.28 2.50 -0.12
C ALA A 17 9.91 1.17 -0.77
N THR A 18 9.82 0.14 0.05
CA THR A 18 9.41 -1.21 -0.34
C THR A 18 8.13 -1.60 0.41
N GLU A 19 7.69 -2.84 0.18
CA GLU A 19 6.56 -3.44 0.89
C GLU A 19 6.78 -3.49 2.42
N VAL A 20 8.04 -3.49 2.88
CA VAL A 20 8.38 -3.47 4.31
C VAL A 20 7.98 -2.13 4.93
N GLU A 21 8.28 -1.01 4.26
CA GLU A 21 7.87 0.33 4.71
C GLU A 21 6.35 0.47 4.69
N LEU A 22 5.66 -0.08 3.68
CA LEU A 22 4.20 -0.07 3.61
C LEU A 22 3.56 -0.86 4.76
N PHE A 23 4.10 -2.04 5.09
CA PHE A 23 3.65 -2.83 6.22
C PHE A 23 3.88 -2.10 7.55
N ALA A 24 5.08 -1.55 7.74
CA ALA A 24 5.41 -0.79 8.94
C ALA A 24 4.53 0.47 9.09
N ALA A 25 4.27 1.18 8.00
CA ALA A 25 3.41 2.36 7.98
C ALA A 25 1.96 2.04 8.32
N ALA A 26 1.41 0.94 7.79
CA ALA A 26 0.05 0.50 8.10
C ALA A 26 -0.16 0.26 9.60
N LEU A 27 0.83 -0.39 10.25
CA LEU A 27 0.83 -0.61 11.70
C LEU A 27 0.98 0.71 12.47
N LEU A 28 1.96 1.53 12.10
CA LEU A 28 2.29 2.78 12.79
C LEU A 28 1.13 3.78 12.74
N MET A 29 0.48 3.92 11.59
CA MET A 29 -0.62 4.84 11.37
C MET A 29 -1.98 4.27 11.80
N ASN A 30 -2.04 2.99 12.19
CA ASN A 30 -3.27 2.27 12.47
C ASN A 30 -4.30 2.40 11.33
N THR A 31 -3.83 2.28 10.08
CA THR A 31 -4.64 2.36 8.86
C THR A 31 -4.26 1.26 7.90
N THR A 32 -5.24 0.74 7.17
CA THR A 32 -4.97 -0.25 6.13
C THR A 32 -4.49 0.48 4.87
N ILE A 33 -3.44 -0.05 4.24
CA ILE A 33 -2.91 0.44 2.96
C ILE A 33 -3.19 -0.61 1.89
N MET A 34 -3.85 -0.17 0.81
CA MET A 34 -4.22 -0.98 -0.35
C MET A 34 -3.37 -0.54 -1.52
N VAL A 35 -2.66 -1.48 -2.16
CA VAL A 35 -1.82 -1.18 -3.33
C VAL A 35 -2.34 -1.96 -4.53
N TYR A 36 -2.64 -1.24 -5.61
CA TYR A 36 -2.94 -1.83 -6.90
C TYR A 36 -1.70 -1.82 -7.79
N THR A 37 -1.26 -2.97 -8.27
CA THR A 37 -0.10 -3.06 -9.16
C THR A 37 -0.54 -3.34 -10.59
N PHE A 38 -0.24 -2.42 -11.51
CA PHE A 38 -0.40 -2.65 -12.94
C PHE A 38 0.73 -3.56 -13.44
N SER A 39 0.39 -4.79 -13.83
CA SER A 39 1.31 -5.74 -14.46
C SER A 39 0.58 -6.58 -15.51
N ASN A 40 1.25 -7.56 -16.13
CA ASN A 40 0.60 -8.53 -17.04
C ASN A 40 -0.58 -9.26 -16.37
N LYS A 41 -0.57 -9.39 -15.04
CA LYS A 41 -1.69 -9.87 -14.23
C LYS A 41 -1.90 -8.89 -13.09
N PRO A 42 -2.80 -7.90 -13.22
CA PRO A 42 -3.01 -6.91 -12.18
C PRO A 42 -3.47 -7.56 -10.87
N TYR A 43 -3.01 -7.03 -9.74
CA TYR A 43 -3.34 -7.57 -8.44
C TYR A 43 -3.37 -6.48 -7.36
N TRP A 44 -4.10 -6.79 -6.29
CA TRP A 44 -4.18 -5.97 -5.08
C TRP A 44 -3.34 -6.58 -3.97
N GLN A 45 -2.62 -5.74 -3.23
CA GLN A 45 -1.96 -6.09 -1.98
C GLN A 45 -2.60 -5.34 -0.83
N VAL A 46 -2.77 -6.05 0.29
CA VAL A 46 -3.39 -5.51 1.51
C VAL A 46 -2.36 -5.50 2.63
N PHE A 47 -2.00 -4.31 3.08
CA PHE A 47 -1.20 -4.09 4.28
C PHE A 47 -2.14 -3.63 5.39
N HIS A 48 -2.72 -4.58 6.11
CA HIS A 48 -3.77 -4.30 7.08
C HIS A 48 -3.20 -3.79 8.41
N LYS A 49 -3.88 -2.81 9.02
CA LYS A 49 -3.48 -2.17 10.29
C LYS A 49 -3.28 -3.11 11.49
N SER A 50 -3.84 -4.32 11.45
CA SER A 50 -3.65 -5.33 12.50
C SER A 50 -2.39 -6.19 12.31
N GLY A 51 -1.68 -6.03 11.19
CA GLY A 51 -0.54 -6.87 10.82
C GLY A 51 -0.92 -8.27 10.34
N LYS A 52 -2.22 -8.55 10.16
CA LYS A 52 -2.74 -9.84 9.70
C LYS A 52 -3.58 -9.65 8.44
N ILE A 53 -3.54 -10.63 7.54
CA ILE A 53 -4.43 -10.66 6.38
C ILE A 53 -5.86 -10.92 6.90
N PRO A 54 -6.83 -10.03 6.63
CA PRO A 54 -8.20 -10.25 7.05
C PRO A 54 -8.85 -11.36 6.22
N GLU A 55 -9.63 -12.23 6.87
CA GLU A 55 -10.42 -13.26 6.16
C GLU A 55 -11.51 -12.64 5.28
N VAL A 56 -12.06 -11.50 5.72
CA VAL A 56 -13.05 -10.71 4.98
C VAL A 56 -12.59 -9.26 4.99
N PHE A 57 -12.43 -8.67 3.80
CA PHE A 57 -12.10 -7.26 3.67
C PHE A 57 -13.38 -6.41 3.69
N ASN A 58 -13.46 -5.45 4.61
CA ASN A 58 -14.58 -4.52 4.65
C ASN A 58 -14.36 -3.42 3.59
N ILE A 59 -15.18 -3.44 2.53
CA ILE A 59 -15.11 -2.45 1.44
C ILE A 59 -15.35 -1.00 1.89
N HIS A 60 -15.97 -0.80 3.07
CA HIS A 60 -16.21 0.52 3.65
C HIS A 60 -15.12 0.95 4.63
N GLU A 61 -14.08 0.13 4.83
CA GLU A 61 -12.94 0.53 5.64
C GLU A 61 -12.21 1.70 4.99
N LYS A 62 -12.02 2.77 5.75
CA LYS A 62 -11.18 3.89 5.32
C LYS A 62 -9.73 3.42 5.24
N CYS A 63 -9.20 3.37 4.02
CA CYS A 63 -7.84 2.93 3.72
C CYS A 63 -7.06 4.03 2.97
N ILE A 64 -5.74 3.90 2.96
CA ILE A 64 -4.90 4.60 1.99
C ILE A 64 -4.82 3.73 0.75
N TYR A 65 -5.08 4.31 -0.42
CA TYR A 65 -4.99 3.61 -1.69
C TYR A 65 -3.80 4.14 -2.48
N LEU A 66 -2.99 3.22 -3.01
CA LEU A 66 -1.84 3.51 -3.85
C LEU A 66 -1.93 2.72 -5.16
N ILE A 67 -1.38 3.28 -6.23
CA ILE A 67 -1.06 2.55 -7.46
C ILE A 67 0.45 2.36 -7.53
N ASN A 68 0.88 1.12 -7.77
CA ASN A 68 2.25 0.80 -8.11
C ASN A 68 2.39 0.70 -9.63
N SER A 69 3.07 1.69 -10.20
CA SER A 69 3.39 1.80 -11.61
C SER A 69 4.82 1.30 -11.86
N ASN A 70 5.01 0.48 -12.89
CA ASN A 70 6.32 -0.04 -13.32
C ASN A 70 7.12 -0.76 -12.22
N SER A 71 6.45 -1.25 -11.18
CA SER A 71 7.05 -1.91 -10.01
C SER A 71 8.07 -1.06 -9.26
N ASN A 72 8.03 0.28 -9.42
CA ASN A 72 8.99 1.18 -8.81
C ASN A 72 8.47 2.58 -8.48
N HIS A 73 7.22 2.88 -8.81
CA HIS A 73 6.63 4.18 -8.57
C HIS A 73 5.29 4.03 -7.88
N PHE A 74 5.07 4.80 -6.82
CA PHE A 74 3.81 4.80 -6.07
C PHE A 74 3.10 6.14 -6.24
N ASP A 75 1.87 6.08 -6.73
CA ASP A 75 0.95 7.20 -6.85
C ASP A 75 -0.17 7.09 -5.82
N VAL A 76 -0.57 8.22 -5.23
CA VAL A 76 -1.73 8.26 -4.33
C VAL A 76 -3.02 8.21 -5.13
N VAL A 77 -3.94 7.35 -4.68
CA VAL A 77 -5.31 7.28 -5.22
C VAL A 77 -6.25 8.05 -4.30
N THR A 78 -6.97 9.01 -4.87
CA THR A 78 -7.88 9.90 -4.12
C THR A 78 -9.33 9.41 -4.12
N SER A 79 -9.70 8.52 -5.04
CA SER A 79 -11.04 7.95 -5.14
C SER A 79 -10.99 6.55 -5.76
N VAL A 80 -11.83 5.67 -5.25
CA VAL A 80 -12.05 4.31 -5.78
C VAL A 80 -13.55 4.16 -6.01
N VAL A 81 -13.93 3.80 -7.22
CA VAL A 81 -15.32 3.54 -7.58
C VAL A 81 -15.59 2.04 -7.58
N THR A 82 -16.74 1.64 -7.05
CA THR A 82 -17.18 0.23 -7.02
C THR A 82 -18.07 -0.13 -8.19
N SER A 83 -18.61 0.87 -8.87
CA SER A 83 -19.43 0.72 -10.07
C SER A 83 -19.04 1.77 -11.12
N VAL A 84 -19.27 1.46 -12.40
CA VAL A 84 -18.96 2.39 -13.50
C VAL A 84 -19.92 3.59 -13.45
N GLU A 85 -21.11 3.39 -12.87
CA GLU A 85 -22.14 4.40 -12.65
C GLU A 85 -21.71 5.51 -11.68
N ASP A 86 -20.70 5.25 -10.83
CA ASP A 86 -20.13 6.21 -9.88
C ASP A 86 -19.16 7.21 -10.54
N LEU A 87 -18.81 7.03 -11.83
CA LEU A 87 -17.89 7.89 -12.58
C LEU A 87 -18.55 9.18 -13.15
N LYS A 88 -19.70 9.59 -12.63
CA LYS A 88 -20.47 10.75 -13.11
C LYS A 88 -19.93 12.09 -12.65
#